data_AF-A0A1G9J9B5-F1
#
_entry.id   AF-A0A1G9J9B5-F1
#
_cell.length_a   1.000
_cell.length_b   1.000
_cell.length_c   1.000
_cell.angle_alpha   90.00
_cell.angle_beta   90.00
_cell.angle_gamma   90.00
#
_symmetry.space_group_name_H-M   'P 1'
#
loop_
_entity.id
_entity.type
_entity.pdbx_description
1 polymer ?
#
loop_
_entity_poly.entity_id
_entity_poly.type
_entity_poly.pdbx_seq_one_letter_code
_entity_poly.pdbx_strand_id
1 'polypeptide(L)'
;MSGIGPSICGPHPGYGLRVRLDHAKAKSLASADFACSCGLPPEDAVGYDAVASLVIRAERHMRDDCPNPHVRKRAALRSARRIQRDSKRRK
;
A
#
# COMPACT_ATOMS: atom_id res chain seq x y z
N MET A 1 3.48 19.75 -6.60
CA MET A 1 4.75 19.22 -6.06
C MET A 1 4.57 17.71 -5.98
N SER A 2 5.08 16.99 -6.98
CA SER A 2 4.95 15.53 -7.08
C SER A 2 6.16 14.89 -6.41
N GLY A 3 5.91 13.94 -5.51
CA GLY A 3 6.88 13.31 -4.61
C GLY A 3 8.16 12.83 -5.27
N ILE A 4 9.23 12.86 -4.47
CA ILE A 4 10.61 12.66 -4.88
C ILE A 4 10.90 11.16 -4.88
N GLY A 5 10.68 10.52 -6.03
CA GLY A 5 11.19 9.18 -6.30
C GLY A 5 10.65 8.62 -7.61
N PRO A 6 11.46 7.89 -8.41
CA PRO A 6 10.90 7.13 -9.51
C PRO A 6 9.93 6.13 -8.88
N SER A 7 8.64 6.21 -9.22
CA SER A 7 7.72 5.18 -8.76
C SER A 7 8.32 3.82 -9.12
N ILE A 8 8.16 2.82 -8.26
CA ILE A 8 8.70 1.48 -8.40
C ILE A 8 8.41 0.88 -9.80
N CYS A 9 7.46 1.42 -10.57
CA CYS A 9 7.13 1.01 -11.93
C CYS A 9 7.09 2.14 -13.00
N GLY A 10 7.86 3.23 -12.85
CA GLY A 10 7.99 4.27 -13.89
C GLY A 10 7.00 5.45 -13.77
N PRO A 11 6.77 6.27 -14.80
CA PRO A 11 6.02 7.53 -14.65
C PRO A 11 4.52 7.35 -14.40
N HIS A 12 3.94 6.22 -14.83
CA HIS A 12 2.50 5.93 -14.72
C HIS A 12 2.26 4.50 -14.23
N PRO A 13 2.55 4.20 -12.95
CA PRO A 13 2.53 2.83 -12.46
C PRO A 13 1.10 2.26 -12.28
N GLY A 14 0.06 3.06 -12.50
CA GLY A 14 -1.34 2.69 -12.27
C GLY A 14 -1.74 2.68 -10.78
N TYR A 15 -2.98 2.29 -10.49
CA TYR A 15 -3.54 2.32 -9.13
C TYR A 15 -3.13 1.12 -8.29
N GLY A 16 -2.92 1.36 -6.99
CA GLY A 16 -2.58 0.35 -6.00
C GLY A 16 -1.47 0.80 -5.06
N LEU A 17 -1.18 -0.08 -4.11
CA LEU A 17 -0.04 0.02 -3.21
C LEU A 17 1.07 -0.91 -3.73
N ARG A 18 2.26 -0.35 -3.92
CA ARG A 18 3.47 -1.08 -4.29
C ARG A 18 4.51 -0.89 -3.20
N VAL A 19 5.18 -1.97 -2.82
CA VAL A 19 6.20 -1.96 -1.76
C VAL A 19 7.38 -2.76 -2.26
N ARG A 20 8.57 -2.18 -2.19
CA ARG A 20 9.84 -2.82 -2.52
C ARG A 20 10.66 -2.94 -1.24
N LEU A 21 10.95 -4.18 -0.87
CA LEU A 21 11.80 -4.54 0.26
C LEU A 21 12.96 -5.36 -0.29
N ASP A 22 14.06 -4.70 -0.65
CA ASP A 22 15.18 -5.34 -1.34
C ASP A 22 15.89 -6.39 -0.47
N HIS A 23 16.07 -6.12 0.82
CA HIS A 23 16.72 -7.08 1.72
C HIS A 23 16.27 -6.87 3.17
N ALA A 24 16.09 -7.97 3.92
CA ALA A 24 15.62 -7.93 5.32
C ALA A 24 16.53 -7.11 6.26
N LYS A 25 17.82 -7.01 5.93
CA LYS A 25 18.80 -6.19 6.68
C LYS A 25 18.95 -4.76 6.14
N ALA A 26 18.49 -4.48 4.92
CA ALA A 26 18.63 -3.17 4.28
C ALA A 26 17.32 -2.38 4.40
N LYS A 27 16.85 -2.18 5.63
CA LYS A 27 15.59 -1.49 5.95
C LYS A 27 15.54 -0.05 5.42
N SER A 28 16.69 0.61 5.30
CA SER A 28 16.81 1.95 4.71
C SER A 28 16.49 2.00 3.22
N LEU A 29 16.61 0.87 2.50
CA LEU A 29 16.30 0.76 1.06
C LEU A 29 14.83 0.43 0.79
N ALA A 30 14.01 0.30 1.84
CA ALA A 30 12.58 0.10 1.66
C ALA A 30 12.00 1.30 0.90
N SER A 31 11.18 1.04 -0.12
CA SER A 31 10.44 2.07 -0.84
C SER A 31 9.02 1.61 -1.09
N ALA A 32 8.09 2.55 -1.16
CA ALA A 32 6.70 2.26 -1.47
C ALA A 32 6.02 3.43 -2.17
N ASP A 33 5.06 3.11 -3.03
CA ASP A 33 4.21 4.07 -3.71
C ASP A 33 2.74 3.65 -3.60
N PHE A 34 1.88 4.63 -3.42
CA PHE A 34 0.44 4.47 -3.39
C PHE A 34 -0.26 5.44 -4.32
N ALA A 35 -1.18 4.92 -5.12
CA ALA A 35 -2.11 5.71 -5.91
C ALA A 35 -3.49 5.06 -5.88
N CYS A 36 -4.55 5.87 -5.77
CA CYS A 36 -5.93 5.38 -5.79
C CYS A 36 -6.73 5.99 -6.94
N SER A 37 -7.71 5.25 -7.46
CA SER A 37 -8.57 5.71 -8.55
C SER A 37 -9.60 6.76 -8.13
N CYS A 38 -9.70 7.07 -6.84
CA CYS A 38 -10.63 8.05 -6.29
C CYS A 38 -10.16 9.51 -6.38
N GLY A 39 -8.97 9.76 -6.95
CA GLY A 39 -8.40 11.10 -7.04
C GLY A 39 -7.64 11.55 -5.78
N LEU A 40 -7.41 10.67 -4.80
CA LEU A 40 -6.49 10.94 -3.70
C LEU A 40 -5.09 11.24 -4.29
N PRO A 41 -4.39 12.28 -3.81
CA PRO A 41 -3.02 12.56 -4.22
C PRO A 41 -2.14 11.31 -4.06
N PRO A 42 -1.30 10.98 -5.06
CA PRO A 42 -0.37 9.87 -4.94
C PRO A 42 0.64 10.17 -3.83
N GLU A 43 1.02 9.13 -3.10
CA GLU A 43 1.97 9.22 -2.00
C GLU A 43 3.10 8.22 -2.19
N ASP A 44 4.31 8.63 -1.86
CA ASP A 44 5.54 7.84 -1.89
C ASP A 44 6.23 7.88 -0.53
N ALA A 45 7.00 6.84 -0.23
CA ALA A 45 7.78 6.75 1.01
C ALA A 45 9.07 5.97 0.79
N VAL A 46 10.15 6.41 1.44
CA VAL A 46 11.45 5.73 1.48
C VAL A 46 11.88 5.54 2.93
N GLY A 47 12.47 4.38 3.23
CA GLY A 47 12.82 3.95 4.57
C GLY A 47 11.71 3.13 5.23
N TYR A 48 12.11 2.12 6.01
CA TYR A 48 11.19 1.11 6.54
C TYR A 48 10.01 1.68 7.33
N ASP A 49 10.25 2.63 8.23
CA ASP A 49 9.20 3.19 9.08
C ASP A 49 8.20 4.02 8.28
N ALA A 50 8.70 4.86 7.36
CA ALA A 50 7.86 5.66 6.47
C ALA A 50 7.02 4.76 5.54
N VAL A 51 7.62 3.70 5.00
CA VAL A 51 6.93 2.69 4.19
C VAL A 51 5.86 1.97 5.00
N ALA A 52 6.16 1.56 6.24
CA ALA A 52 5.18 0.92 7.11
C ALA A 52 3.99 1.87 7.41
N SER A 53 4.26 3.14 7.70
CA SER A 53 3.22 4.15 7.89
C SER A 53 2.39 4.36 6.62
N LEU A 54 3.01 4.40 5.43
CA LEU A 54 2.30 4.53 4.16
C LEU A 54 1.39 3.33 3.91
N VAL A 55 1.87 2.10 4.14
CA VAL A 55 1.07 0.88 3.97
C VAL A 55 -0.18 0.92 4.84
N ILE A 56 -0.06 1.32 6.11
CA ILE A 56 -1.19 1.42 7.04
C ILE A 56 -2.21 2.46 6.55
N ARG A 57 -1.74 3.64 6.14
CA ARG A 57 -2.61 4.71 5.64
C ARG A 57 -3.31 4.30 4.34
N ALA A 58 -2.59 3.68 3.40
CA ALA A 58 -3.14 3.18 2.15
C ALA A 58 -4.18 2.06 2.37
N GLU A 59 -3.93 1.12 3.28
CA GLU A 59 -4.89 0.07 3.64
C GLU A 59 -6.17 0.67 4.27
N ARG A 60 -6.03 1.62 5.20
CA ARG A 60 -7.18 2.33 5.81
C ARG A 60 -7.98 3.08 4.76
N HIS A 61 -7.33 3.88 3.91
CA HIS A 61 -7.99 4.61 2.85
C HIS A 61 -8.75 3.67 1.92
N MET A 62 -8.11 2.62 1.41
CA MET A 62 -8.75 1.68 0.49
C MET A 62 -9.92 0.92 1.11
N ARG A 63 -9.92 0.68 2.43
CA ARG A 63 -10.96 -0.10 3.12
C ARG A 63 -12.13 0.77 3.57
N ASP A 64 -11.82 1.92 4.18
CA ASP A 64 -12.78 2.71 4.96
C ASP A 64 -13.17 4.00 4.22
N ASP A 65 -12.17 4.77 3.75
CA ASP A 65 -12.40 6.15 3.28
C ASP A 65 -12.68 6.27 1.78
N CYS A 66 -12.23 5.30 0.97
CA CYS A 66 -12.29 5.43 -0.48
C CYS A 66 -13.74 5.55 -0.96
N PRO A 67 -14.10 6.60 -1.73
CA PRO A 67 -15.47 6.76 -2.22
C PRO A 67 -15.87 5.69 -3.25
N ASN A 68 -14.89 5.01 -3.86
CA ASN A 68 -15.17 3.95 -4.84
C ASN A 68 -15.56 2.63 -4.12
N PRO A 69 -16.82 2.18 -4.24
CA PRO A 69 -17.30 0.99 -3.53
C PRO A 69 -16.59 -0.30 -3.99
N HIS A 70 -16.11 -0.36 -5.24
CA HIS A 70 -15.37 -1.51 -5.72
C HIS A 70 -14.00 -1.64 -5.05
N VAL A 71 -13.32 -0.50 -4.81
CA VAL A 71 -12.03 -0.48 -4.11
C VAL A 71 -12.22 -0.95 -2.66
N ARG A 72 -13.22 -0.41 -1.96
CA ARG A 72 -13.57 -0.85 -0.59
C ARG A 72 -13.90 -2.32 -0.50
N LYS A 73 -14.77 -2.83 -1.39
CA LYS A 73 -15.14 -4.24 -1.42
C LYS A 73 -13.92 -5.14 -1.63
N ARG A 74 -13.03 -4.80 -2.57
CA ARG A 74 -11.78 -5.56 -2.81
C ARG A 74 -10.83 -5.50 -1.63
N ALA A 75 -10.69 -4.34 -0.97
CA ALA A 75 -9.86 -4.20 0.22
C ALA A 75 -10.39 -5.02 1.40
N ALA A 76 -11.71 -4.96 1.67
CA ALA A 76 -12.36 -5.75 2.71
C ALA A 76 -12.20 -7.25 2.48
N LEU A 77 -12.36 -7.74 1.25
CA LEU A 77 -12.14 -9.15 0.91
C LEU A 77 -10.70 -9.61 1.15
N ARG A 78 -9.71 -8.78 0.82
CA ARG A 78 -8.29 -9.08 1.11
C ARG A 78 -8.04 -9.17 2.62
N SER A 79 -8.60 -8.24 3.40
CA SER A 79 -8.51 -8.26 4.86
C SER A 79 -9.13 -9.52 5.46
N ALA A 80 -10.33 -9.89 5.01
CA ALA A 80 -11.02 -11.10 5.48
C ALA A 80 -10.21 -12.38 5.19
N ARG A 81 -9.62 -12.49 3.98
CA ARG A 81 -8.74 -13.61 3.62
C ARG A 81 -7.50 -13.67 4.51
N ARG A 82 -6.90 -12.52 4.86
CA ARG A 82 -5.74 -12.45 5.77
C ARG A 82 -6.11 -13.00 7.14
N ILE A 83 -7.22 -12.54 7.73
CA ILE A 83 -7.72 -13.00 9.03
C ILE A 83 -7.99 -14.51 9.01
N GLN A 84 -8.66 -15.01 7.97
CA GLN A 84 -8.94 -16.45 7.83
C GLN A 84 -7.67 -17.30 7.73
N ARG A 85 -6.65 -16.81 7.02
CA ARG A 85 -5.36 -17.50 6.91
C ARG A 85 -4.62 -17.53 8.25
N ASP A 86 -4.62 -16.42 8.97
CA ASP A 86 -3.94 -16.30 10.25
C ASP A 86 -4.62 -17.14 11.34
N SER A 87 -5.96 -17.23 11.33
CA SER A 87 -6.70 -18.12 12.24
C SER A 87 -6.43 -19.60 11.96
N LYS A 88 -6.28 -19.99 10.68
CA LYS A 88 -5.87 -21.35 10.30
C LYS A 88 -4.44 -21.70 10.74
N ARG A 89 -3.51 -20.73 10.68
CA ARG A 89 -2.11 -20.96 11.08
C ARG A 89 -1.92 -21.06 12.60
N ARG A 90 -2.87 -20.55 13.39
CA ARG A 90 -2.85 -20.60 14.86
C ARG A 90 -3.45 -21.88 15.43
N LYS A 91 -4.11 -22.69 14.61
CA LYS A 91 -4.57 -24.05 14.96
C LYS A 91 -3.48 -25.05 14.61
#